data_AF-A0AAE0AWH9-F1
#
_entry.id   AF-A0AAE0AWH9-F1
#
_cell.length_a   1.000
_cell.length_b   1.000
_cell.length_c   1.000
_cell.angle_alpha   90.00
_cell.angle_beta   90.00
_cell.angle_gamma   90.00
#
_symmetry.space_group_name_H-M   'P 1'
#
loop_
_entity.id
_entity.type
_entity.pdbx_description
1 polymer ?
#
loop_
_entity_poly.entity_id
_entity_poly.type
_entity_poly.pdbx_seq_one_letter_code
_entity_poly.pdbx_strand_id
1 'polypeptide(L)'
;MVKFSQREFCLVTGLQFGVMSDIFLQPYAATKDGIHVRYFENDENMRLTDVWARFLAGGFDQPKDGLKMALVLIANNVLFGQDLRRKVTLRLFKMVEDLEAFNSFPWGSYVYMMIIHYL
;
A
#
# COMPACT_ATOMS: atom_id res chain seq x y z
N MET A 1 23.93 21.18 14.19
CA MET A 1 23.74 19.77 13.78
C MET A 1 22.46 19.69 12.96
N VAL A 2 22.54 19.25 11.71
CA VAL A 2 21.36 19.05 10.85
C VAL A 2 20.77 17.68 11.20
N LYS A 3 19.46 17.61 11.43
CA LYS A 3 18.73 16.36 11.69
C LYS A 3 17.61 16.23 10.66
N PHE A 4 17.37 15.02 10.20
CA PHE A 4 16.20 14.68 9.39
C PHE A 4 15.17 14.00 10.30
N SER A 5 14.34 14.82 10.96
CA SER A 5 13.29 14.35 11.86
C SER A 5 11.97 14.16 11.13
N GLN A 6 10.93 13.75 11.87
CA GLN A 6 9.56 13.65 11.34
C GLN A 6 9.10 14.97 10.69
N ARG A 7 9.52 16.12 11.23
CA ARG A 7 9.17 17.43 10.66
C ARG A 7 9.75 17.64 9.27
N GLU A 8 11.05 17.39 9.08
CA GLU A 8 11.69 17.51 7.78
C GLU A 8 11.11 16.50 6.78
N PHE A 9 10.82 15.28 7.24
CA PHE A 9 10.18 14.26 6.41
C PHE A 9 8.78 14.70 5.94
N CYS A 10 7.94 15.24 6.81
CA CYS A 10 6.63 15.80 6.43
C CYS A 10 6.77 16.91 5.39
N LEU A 11 7.73 17.82 5.57
CA LEU A 11 7.92 18.96 4.67
C LEU A 11 8.29 18.52 3.25
N VAL A 12 9.08 17.45 3.11
CA VAL A 12 9.51 16.93 1.80
C VAL A 12 8.40 16.09 1.14
N THR A 13 7.71 15.26 1.92
CA THR A 13 6.80 14.25 1.37
C THR A 13 5.34 14.67 1.32
N GLY A 14 4.94 15.63 2.16
CA GLY A 14 3.54 15.98 2.38
C GLY A 14 2.72 14.89 3.09
N LEU A 15 3.35 13.80 3.54
CA LEU A 15 2.65 12.70 4.19
C LEU A 15 2.27 13.05 5.63
N GLN A 16 1.05 12.68 6.01
CA GLN A 16 0.54 12.93 7.35
C GLN A 16 1.11 11.96 8.38
N PHE A 17 1.39 12.48 9.58
CA PHE A 17 1.71 11.69 10.76
C PHE A 17 0.48 11.55 11.64
N GLY A 18 0.44 10.47 12.40
CA GLY A 18 -0.65 10.15 13.30
C GLY A 18 -0.45 8.81 14.00
N VAL A 19 -1.47 8.41 14.75
CA VAL A 19 -1.50 7.12 15.45
C VAL A 19 -1.69 6.01 14.44
N MET A 20 -0.74 5.08 14.36
CA MET A 20 -0.83 3.95 13.45
C MET A 20 -1.93 2.99 13.91
N SER A 21 -2.84 2.62 13.00
CA SER A 21 -3.74 1.50 13.23
C SER A 21 -2.96 0.18 13.23
N ASP A 22 -3.49 -0.82 13.90
CA ASP A 22 -2.94 -2.18 13.94
C ASP A 22 -3.23 -3.00 12.66
N ILE A 23 -3.72 -2.40 11.58
CA ILE A 23 -4.06 -3.09 10.33
C ILE A 23 -2.91 -3.95 9.78
N PHE A 24 -1.66 -3.50 9.96
CA PHE A 24 -0.45 -4.23 9.57
C PHE A 24 0.01 -5.29 10.58
N LEU A 25 -0.66 -5.42 11.72
CA LEU A 25 -0.43 -6.46 12.73
C LEU A 25 -1.49 -7.56 12.66
N GLN A 26 -2.70 -7.21 12.24
CA GLN A 26 -3.82 -8.14 12.12
C GLN A 26 -3.56 -9.23 11.05
N PRO A 27 -4.06 -10.47 11.24
CA PRO A 27 -4.04 -11.49 10.19
C PRO A 27 -4.72 -10.98 8.93
N TYR A 28 -4.14 -11.33 7.78
CA TYR A 28 -4.74 -10.98 6.50
C TYR A 28 -5.97 -11.87 6.24
N ALA A 29 -7.07 -11.25 5.83
CA ALA A 29 -8.24 -11.93 5.30
C ALA A 29 -8.75 -11.08 4.14
N ALA A 30 -8.93 -11.70 2.97
CA ALA A 30 -9.40 -10.98 1.80
C ALA A 30 -10.84 -10.50 1.98
N THR A 31 -11.11 -9.31 1.47
CA THR A 31 -12.47 -8.78 1.38
C THR A 31 -13.24 -9.62 0.36
N LYS A 32 -14.44 -10.08 0.72
CA LYS A 32 -15.33 -10.77 -0.21
C LYS A 32 -15.61 -9.86 -1.40
N ASP A 33 -15.38 -10.37 -2.61
CA ASP A 33 -15.49 -9.58 -3.83
C ASP A 33 -14.60 -8.32 -3.80
N GLY A 34 -13.44 -8.38 -3.16
CA GLY A 34 -12.40 -7.36 -3.27
C GLY A 34 -11.51 -7.59 -4.50
N ILE A 35 -10.67 -6.62 -4.84
CA ILE A 35 -9.79 -6.69 -6.01
C ILE A 35 -8.79 -7.85 -5.95
N HIS A 36 -8.40 -8.28 -4.74
CA HIS A 36 -7.54 -9.46 -4.56
C HIS A 36 -8.24 -10.74 -5.00
N VAL A 37 -9.52 -10.90 -4.65
CA VAL A 37 -10.31 -12.07 -5.01
C VAL A 37 -10.69 -12.02 -6.49
N ARG A 38 -11.18 -10.87 -6.98
CA ARG A 38 -11.66 -10.73 -8.36
C ARG A 38 -10.59 -10.96 -9.41
N TYR A 39 -9.39 -10.44 -9.21
CA TYR A 39 -8.38 -10.44 -10.27
C TYR A 39 -7.24 -11.42 -10.05
N PHE A 40 -7.15 -12.02 -8.87
CA PHE A 40 -6.00 -12.85 -8.52
C PHE A 40 -6.35 -14.09 -7.70
N GLU A 41 -7.63 -14.46 -7.62
CA GLU A 41 -8.07 -15.72 -6.99
C GLU A 41 -7.56 -15.91 -5.54
N ASN A 42 -7.29 -14.80 -4.84
CA ASN A 42 -6.71 -14.79 -3.50
C ASN A 42 -5.31 -15.45 -3.41
N ASP A 43 -4.49 -15.35 -4.45
CA ASP A 43 -3.12 -15.87 -4.45
C ASP A 43 -2.20 -15.09 -3.50
N GLU A 44 -1.82 -15.72 -2.39
CA GLU A 44 -0.92 -15.15 -1.38
C GLU A 44 0.56 -15.06 -1.82
N ASN A 45 0.92 -15.64 -2.97
CA ASN A 45 2.28 -15.65 -3.49
C ASN A 45 2.52 -14.63 -4.61
N MET A 46 1.51 -13.82 -4.92
CA MET A 46 1.59 -12.76 -5.93
C MET A 46 2.79 -11.84 -5.74
N ARG A 47 3.39 -11.47 -6.87
CA ARG A 47 4.43 -10.46 -6.96
C ARG A 47 3.83 -9.15 -7.44
N LEU A 48 4.55 -8.06 -7.18
CA LEU A 48 4.15 -6.75 -7.70
C LEU A 48 4.14 -6.69 -9.22
N THR A 49 4.94 -7.52 -9.90
CA THR A 49 4.85 -7.70 -11.36
C THR A 49 3.47 -8.16 -11.83
N ASP A 50 2.79 -9.01 -11.05
CA ASP A 50 1.49 -9.57 -11.41
C ASP A 50 0.40 -8.48 -11.27
N VAL A 51 0.50 -7.68 -10.19
CA VAL A 51 -0.33 -6.49 -9.97
C VAL A 51 -0.13 -5.46 -11.08
N TRP A 52 1.13 -5.22 -11.45
CA TRP A 52 1.49 -4.29 -12.53
C TRP A 52 0.94 -4.75 -13.88
N ALA A 53 1.11 -6.03 -14.23
CA ALA A 53 0.58 -6.60 -15.45
C ALA A 53 -0.96 -6.50 -15.51
N ARG A 54 -1.64 -6.81 -14.39
CA ARG A 54 -3.10 -6.66 -14.29
C ARG A 54 -3.52 -5.20 -14.45
N PHE A 55 -2.79 -4.26 -13.86
CA PHE A 55 -3.08 -2.84 -13.99
C PHE A 55 -3.00 -2.38 -15.46
N LEU A 56 -1.93 -2.75 -16.15
CA LEU A 56 -1.73 -2.41 -17.56
C LEU A 56 -2.76 -3.05 -18.51
N ALA A 57 -3.24 -4.25 -18.18
CA ALA A 57 -4.28 -4.92 -18.96
C ALA A 57 -5.59 -4.11 -19.01
N GLY A 58 -5.83 -3.23 -18.02
CA GLY A 58 -7.05 -2.41 -17.97
C GLY A 58 -8.32 -3.27 -17.88
N GLY A 59 -9.47 -2.76 -18.36
CA GLY A 59 -10.72 -3.53 -18.35
C GLY A 59 -11.10 -4.00 -16.95
N PHE A 60 -11.37 -3.05 -16.05
CA PHE A 60 -11.76 -3.35 -14.68
C PHE A 60 -13.28 -3.50 -14.56
N ASP A 61 -13.71 -4.45 -13.74
CA ASP A 61 -15.12 -4.79 -13.54
C ASP A 61 -15.88 -3.69 -12.78
N GLN A 62 -15.18 -2.94 -11.93
CA GLN A 62 -15.75 -1.83 -11.15
C GLN A 62 -15.03 -0.50 -11.40
N PRO A 63 -15.73 0.66 -11.35
CA PRO A 63 -15.17 1.97 -11.68
C PRO A 63 -13.91 2.36 -10.89
N LYS A 64 -13.76 1.86 -9.65
CA LYS A 64 -12.65 2.22 -8.76
C LYS A 64 -11.54 1.18 -8.69
N ASP A 65 -11.70 0.02 -9.34
CA ASP A 65 -10.73 -1.08 -9.19
C ASP A 65 -9.36 -0.74 -9.76
N GLY A 66 -9.31 0.01 -10.87
CA GLY A 66 -8.05 0.54 -11.41
C GLY A 66 -7.34 1.49 -10.43
N LEU A 67 -8.10 2.36 -9.76
CA LEU A 67 -7.56 3.25 -8.72
C LEU A 67 -7.01 2.44 -7.54
N LYS A 68 -7.76 1.47 -7.04
CA LYS A 68 -7.32 0.58 -5.95
C LYS A 68 -6.03 -0.15 -6.30
N MET A 69 -5.92 -0.66 -7.53
CA MET A 69 -4.72 -1.32 -8.04
C MET A 69 -3.52 -0.37 -8.08
N ALA A 70 -3.73 0.86 -8.57
CA ALA A 70 -2.69 1.89 -8.59
C ALA A 70 -2.21 2.26 -7.18
N LEU A 71 -3.11 2.33 -6.19
CA LEU A 71 -2.76 2.60 -4.80
C LEU A 71 -1.92 1.47 -4.17
N VAL A 72 -2.25 0.21 -4.48
CA VAL A 72 -1.41 -0.94 -4.06
C VAL A 72 0.00 -0.82 -4.64
N LEU A 73 0.12 -0.47 -5.93
CA LEU A 73 1.42 -0.28 -6.59
C LEU A 73 2.20 0.89 -5.98
N ILE A 74 1.58 2.06 -5.80
CA ILE A 74 2.21 3.25 -5.21
C ILE A 74 2.69 2.96 -3.78
N ALA A 75 1.85 2.32 -2.96
CA ALA A 75 2.24 2.01 -1.59
C ALA A 75 3.44 1.04 -1.53
N ASN A 76 3.45 -0.04 -2.30
CA ASN A 76 4.61 -0.96 -2.28
C ASN A 76 5.86 -0.34 -2.94
N ASN A 77 5.74 0.29 -4.10
CA ASN A 77 6.92 0.72 -4.87
C ASN A 77 7.46 2.08 -4.43
N VAL A 78 6.58 3.03 -4.13
CA VAL A 78 6.98 4.41 -3.79
C VAL A 78 7.13 4.56 -2.29
N LEU A 79 6.14 4.15 -1.50
CA LEU A 79 6.19 4.34 -0.05
C LEU A 79 7.12 3.33 0.64
N PHE A 80 7.09 2.06 0.22
CA PHE A 80 7.89 1.00 0.85
C PHE A 80 9.22 0.72 0.12
N GLY A 81 9.43 1.33 -1.06
CA GLY A 81 10.64 1.14 -1.85
C GLY A 81 10.86 -0.29 -2.34
N GLN A 82 9.79 -1.09 -2.46
CA GLN A 82 9.92 -2.50 -2.86
C GLN A 82 10.17 -2.64 -4.36
N ASP A 83 11.09 -3.54 -4.71
CA ASP A 83 11.32 -3.99 -6.09
C ASP A 83 10.12 -4.80 -6.61
N LEU A 84 9.75 -4.61 -7.88
CA LEU A 84 8.58 -5.27 -8.50
C LEU A 84 8.61 -6.81 -8.42
N ARG A 85 9.79 -7.42 -8.29
CA ARG A 85 9.96 -8.88 -8.18
C ARG A 85 9.59 -9.40 -6.79
N ARG A 86 9.42 -8.53 -5.79
CA ARG A 86 9.03 -8.91 -4.43
C ARG A 86 7.54 -9.24 -4.37
N LYS A 87 7.19 -10.04 -3.36
CA LYS A 87 5.80 -10.32 -3.02
C LYS A 87 5.08 -9.02 -2.65
N VAL A 88 3.85 -8.88 -3.12
CA VAL A 88 3.00 -7.74 -2.75
C VAL A 88 2.64 -7.81 -1.27
N THR A 89 2.57 -6.66 -0.61
CA THR A 89 2.04 -6.59 0.76
C THR A 89 0.52 -6.78 0.74
N LEU A 90 0.05 -8.01 0.97
CA LEU A 90 -1.38 -8.40 0.84
C LEU A 90 -2.36 -7.49 1.60
N ARG A 91 -1.95 -6.97 2.77
CA ARG A 91 -2.77 -6.08 3.59
C ARG A 91 -3.16 -4.77 2.89
N LEU A 92 -2.40 -4.33 1.89
CA LEU A 92 -2.77 -3.18 1.08
C LEU A 92 -4.03 -3.45 0.26
N PHE A 93 -4.27 -4.69 -0.19
CA PHE A 93 -5.52 -5.03 -0.87
C PHE A 93 -6.74 -4.85 0.04
N LYS A 94 -6.64 -5.22 1.32
CA LYS A 94 -7.71 -4.97 2.28
C LYS A 94 -7.92 -3.47 2.51
N MET A 95 -6.84 -2.71 2.57
CA MET A 95 -6.87 -1.29 2.84
C MET A 95 -7.50 -0.47 1.71
N VAL A 96 -7.19 -0.79 0.44
CA VAL A 96 -7.75 -0.05 -0.71
C VAL A 96 -9.23 -0.33 -0.97
N GLU A 97 -9.82 -1.36 -0.34
CA GLU A 97 -11.27 -1.53 -0.38
C GLU A 97 -12.00 -0.40 0.36
N ASP A 98 -11.36 0.19 1.37
CA ASP A 98 -11.80 1.41 2.05
C ASP A 98 -10.85 2.57 1.72
N LEU A 99 -11.16 3.29 0.63
CA LEU A 99 -10.35 4.41 0.17
C LEU A 99 -10.25 5.56 1.18
N GLU A 100 -11.26 5.74 2.03
CA GLU A 100 -11.22 6.77 3.07
C GLU A 100 -10.24 6.37 4.18
N ALA A 101 -10.27 5.10 4.61
CA ALA A 101 -9.27 4.55 5.51
C ALA A 101 -7.86 4.60 4.90
N PHE A 102 -7.71 4.29 3.60
CA PHE A 102 -6.42 4.39 2.92
C PHE A 102 -5.86 5.83 2.93
N ASN A 103 -6.72 6.81 2.62
CA ASN A 103 -6.31 8.23 2.53
C ASN A 103 -6.08 8.88 3.90
N SER A 104 -6.79 8.44 4.94
CA SER A 104 -6.63 8.94 6.31
C SER A 104 -5.52 8.23 7.09
N PHE A 105 -4.96 7.14 6.56
CA PHE A 105 -3.88 6.41 7.22
C PHE A 105 -2.62 7.29 7.36
N PRO A 106 -1.91 7.23 8.49
CA PRO A 106 -0.72 8.03 8.74
C PRO A 106 0.51 7.47 8.03
N TRP A 107 0.51 7.53 6.69
CA TRP A 107 1.61 7.06 5.84
C TRP A 107 2.96 7.67 6.25
N GLY A 108 2.97 8.92 6.73
CA GLY A 108 4.18 9.58 7.21
C GLY A 108 4.77 8.85 8.42
N SER A 109 3.95 8.51 9.42
CA SER A 109 4.39 7.73 10.58
C SER A 109 4.94 6.36 10.16
N TYR A 110 4.22 5.67 9.27
CA TYR A 110 4.59 4.30 8.86
C TYR A 110 5.90 4.27 8.07
N VAL A 111 6.01 5.10 7.02
CA VAL A 111 7.20 5.15 6.15
C VAL A 111 8.40 5.69 6.92
N TYR A 112 8.20 6.71 7.76
CA TYR A 112 9.29 7.22 8.60
C TYR A 112 9.81 6.12 9.53
N MET A 113 8.92 5.37 10.20
CA MET A 113 9.33 4.22 11.02
C MET A 113 10.12 3.18 10.22
N MET A 114 9.71 2.86 9.00
CA MET A 114 10.50 1.97 8.15
C MET A 114 11.92 2.53 7.92
N ILE A 115 12.06 3.82 7.63
CA ILE A 115 13.39 4.42 7.40
C ILE A 115 14.28 4.35 8.63
N ILE A 116 13.79 4.75 9.81
CA ILE A 116 14.59 4.73 11.05
C ILE A 116 14.89 3.31 11.57
N HIS A 117 14.09 2.30 11.22
CA HIS A 117 14.37 0.91 11.60
C HIS A 117 15.29 0.17 10.61
N TYR A 118 15.40 0.66 9.37
CA TYR A 118 16.30 0.09 8.36
C TYR A 118 17.68 0.77 8.32
N LEU A 119 17.86 1.89 9.02
CA LEU A 119 19.14 2.56 9.29
C LEU A 119 19.72 2.12 10.64
#